data_AF-A0A949URC5-F1
#
_entry.id   AF-A0A949URC5-F1
#
_cell.length_a   1.000
_cell.length_b   1.000
_cell.length_c   1.000
_cell.angle_alpha   90.00
_cell.angle_beta   90.00
_cell.angle_gamma   90.00
#
_symmetry.space_group_name_H-M   'P 1'
#
loop_
_entity.id
_entity.type
_entity.pdbx_description
1 polymer ?
#
loop_
_entity_poly.entity_id
_entity_poly.type
_entity_poly.pdbx_seq_one_letter_code
_entity_poly.pdbx_strand_id
1 'polypeptide(L)'
;MGKKHTTTVTHLEMRTPPSLHCPPPSGPIALIRAKKPTLHFYRYIHDTIGRDYTWVNRRNLSDGALSEIIQHDDVEIYIFYKDGVPAGFFELDFRQRQKAEFAFLGVMPEFIGQNI
;
A
#
# COMPACT_ATOMS: atom_id res chain seq x y z
N MET A 1 17.15 -10.47 19.42
CA MET A 1 15.98 -9.80 20.02
C MET A 1 15.87 -8.42 19.37
N GLY A 2 14.77 -8.13 18.67
CA GLY A 2 14.65 -6.88 17.88
C GLY A 2 14.66 -5.62 18.75
N LYS A 3 15.21 -4.51 18.22
CA LYS A 3 15.22 -3.22 18.91
C LYS A 3 13.78 -2.69 19.02
N LYS A 4 13.37 -2.29 20.23
CA LYS A 4 12.07 -1.65 20.44
C LYS A 4 12.19 -0.15 20.17
N HIS A 5 11.22 0.41 19.47
CA HIS A 5 11.13 1.83 19.16
C HIS A 5 9.84 2.39 19.78
N THR A 6 9.92 3.55 20.42
CA THR A 6 8.71 4.30 20.80
C THR A 6 8.13 4.94 19.56
N THR A 7 6.83 4.74 19.29
CA THR A 7 6.17 5.21 18.08
C THR A 7 4.98 6.09 18.45
N THR A 8 4.87 7.26 17.82
CA THR A 8 3.68 8.10 17.83
C THR A 8 2.95 7.93 16.51
N VAL A 9 1.68 7.54 16.55
CA VAL A 9 0.85 7.38 15.34
C VAL A 9 -0.09 8.58 15.22
N THR A 10 0.00 9.27 14.08
CA THR A 10 -0.91 10.38 13.74
C THR A 10 -1.86 9.91 12.64
N HIS A 11 -3.12 10.32 12.74
CA HIS A 11 -4.14 9.98 11.75
C HIS A 11 -4.53 11.24 10.98
N LEU A 12 -4.55 11.13 9.65
CA LEU A 12 -5.06 12.15 8.75
C LEU A 12 -6.43 11.72 8.23
N GLU A 13 -7.41 12.61 8.28
CA GLU A 13 -8.77 12.38 7.78
C GLU A 13 -9.09 13.38 6.66
N MET A 14 -9.73 12.89 5.60
CA MET A 14 -10.23 13.71 4.50
C MET A 14 -11.76 13.63 4.47
N ARG A 15 -12.43 14.74 4.82
CA ARG A 15 -13.91 14.82 4.90
C ARG A 15 -14.57 15.41 3.66
N THR A 16 -13.79 16.05 2.81
CA THR A 16 -14.22 16.67 1.56
C THR A 16 -13.21 16.35 0.46
N PRO A 17 -13.63 16.21 -0.81
CA PRO A 17 -12.70 16.01 -1.91
C PRO A 17 -11.59 17.07 -1.95
N PRO A 18 -10.35 16.71 -2.30
CA PRO A 18 -9.26 17.67 -2.39
C PRO A 18 -9.49 18.61 -3.58
N SER A 19 -9.21 19.91 -3.39
CA SER A 19 -9.29 20.92 -4.46
C SER A 19 -8.00 21.02 -5.29
N LEU A 20 -6.98 20.24 -4.94
CA LEU A 20 -5.68 20.24 -5.60
C LEU A 20 -5.77 19.57 -6.97
N HIS A 21 -5.23 20.23 -7.99
CA HIS A 21 -5.02 19.64 -9.30
C HIS A 21 -3.59 19.08 -9.36
N CYS A 22 -3.45 17.76 -9.47
CA CYS A 22 -2.15 17.12 -9.71
C CYS A 22 -1.85 17.07 -11.21
N PRO A 23 -0.62 17.37 -11.64
CA PRO A 23 -0.21 17.06 -13.01
C PRO A 23 -0.29 15.54 -13.25
N PRO A 24 -0.57 15.11 -14.49
CA PRO A 24 -0.55 13.68 -14.80
C PRO A 24 0.87 13.12 -14.60
N PRO A 25 1.00 11.84 -14.21
CA PRO A 25 2.31 11.23 -14.08
C PRO A 25 3.00 11.11 -15.44
N SER A 26 4.33 11.03 -15.42
CA SER A 26 5.12 10.97 -16.65
C SER A 26 5.32 9.53 -17.17
N GLY A 27 5.21 9.34 -18.48
CA GLY A 27 5.50 8.06 -19.14
C GLY A 27 4.33 7.05 -19.15
N PRO A 28 4.58 5.82 -19.63
CA PRO A 28 3.57 4.77 -19.68
C PRO A 28 3.32 4.21 -18.27
N ILE A 29 2.15 4.52 -17.76
CA ILE A 29 1.71 4.15 -16.41
C ILE A 29 0.44 3.30 -16.47
N ALA A 30 0.26 2.42 -15.49
CA ALA A 30 -1.00 1.72 -15.27
C ALA A 30 -1.29 1.58 -13.78
N LEU A 31 -2.54 1.86 -13.41
CA LEU A 31 -3.04 1.55 -12.06
C LEU A 31 -3.97 0.35 -12.17
N ILE A 32 -3.60 -0.77 -11.57
CA ILE A 32 -4.33 -2.02 -11.71
C ILE A 32 -4.71 -2.53 -10.32
N ARG A 33 -6.00 -2.82 -10.12
CA ARG A 33 -6.47 -3.50 -8.92
C ARG A 33 -6.01 -4.96 -8.94
N ALA A 34 -5.19 -5.34 -7.96
CA ALA A 34 -4.83 -6.73 -7.71
C ALA A 34 -5.95 -7.38 -6.88
N LYS A 35 -6.91 -8.01 -7.56
CA LYS A 35 -8.00 -8.73 -6.89
C LYS A 35 -7.46 -10.02 -6.27
N LYS A 36 -7.62 -10.18 -4.95
CA LYS A 36 -7.21 -11.38 -4.19
C LYS A 36 -5.77 -11.82 -4.56
N PRO A 37 -4.77 -10.94 -4.36
CA PRO A 37 -3.41 -11.22 -4.78
C PRO A 37 -2.87 -12.48 -4.08
N THR A 38 -2.03 -13.22 -4.77
CA THR A 38 -1.30 -14.33 -4.16
C THR A 38 -0.42 -13.81 -3.02
N LEU A 39 -0.31 -14.59 -1.95
CA LEU A 39 0.41 -14.19 -0.74
C LEU A 39 1.87 -13.76 -1.00
N HIS A 40 2.59 -14.52 -1.83
CA HIS A 40 3.99 -14.24 -2.13
C HIS A 40 4.16 -12.89 -2.85
N PHE A 41 3.24 -12.55 -3.77
CA PHE A 41 3.25 -11.27 -4.47
C PHE A 41 3.02 -10.11 -3.51
N TYR A 42 2.04 -10.22 -2.62
CA TYR A 42 1.79 -9.19 -1.59
C TYR A 42 3.01 -9.01 -0.68
N ARG A 43 3.59 -10.11 -0.18
CA ARG A 43 4.80 -10.05 0.66
C ARG A 43 5.96 -9.39 -0.07
N TYR A 44 6.19 -9.71 -1.34
CA TYR A 44 7.23 -9.08 -2.15
C TYR A 44 7.07 -7.55 -2.20
N ILE A 45 5.88 -7.05 -2.55
CA ILE A 45 5.63 -5.61 -2.64
C ILE A 45 5.73 -4.93 -1.27
N HIS A 46 5.03 -5.46 -0.26
CA HIS A 46 5.00 -4.91 1.09
C HIS A 46 6.40 -4.87 1.73
N ASP A 47 7.17 -5.96 1.60
CA ASP A 47 8.50 -6.04 2.22
C ASP A 47 9.55 -5.24 1.45
N THR A 48 9.41 -5.08 0.13
CA THR A 48 10.34 -4.26 -0.67
C THR A 48 10.17 -2.78 -0.34
N ILE A 49 8.91 -2.30 -0.35
CA ILE A 49 8.60 -0.89 -0.09
C ILE A 49 8.78 -0.56 1.39
N GLY A 50 8.28 -1.42 2.27
CA GLY A 50 8.26 -1.19 3.71
C GLY A 50 9.60 -1.45 4.42
N ARG A 51 10.62 -1.97 3.72
CA ARG A 51 11.92 -2.40 4.28
C ARG A 51 12.55 -1.32 5.16
N ASP A 52 12.61 -0.10 4.65
CA ASP A 52 13.31 1.02 5.27
C ASP A 52 12.41 1.82 6.22
N TYR A 53 11.10 1.53 6.24
CA TYR A 53 10.08 2.25 7.02
C TYR A 53 9.58 1.46 8.23
N THR A 54 10.23 0.35 8.59
CA THR A 54 9.82 -0.49 9.73
C THR A 54 8.36 -0.97 9.62
N TRP A 55 7.90 -1.29 8.41
CA TRP A 55 6.57 -1.87 8.23
C TRP A 55 6.55 -3.31 8.74
N VAL A 56 6.21 -3.46 10.01
CA VAL A 56 6.19 -4.75 10.70
C VAL A 56 4.80 -5.36 10.77
N ASN A 57 3.75 -4.54 10.57
CA ASN A 57 2.36 -4.92 10.82
C ASN A 57 1.94 -6.16 10.01
N ARG A 58 2.08 -6.13 8.69
CA ARG A 58 1.74 -7.28 7.82
C ARG A 58 2.83 -8.35 7.83
N ARG A 59 4.09 -7.94 8.01
CA ARG A 59 5.24 -8.86 8.04
C ARG A 59 5.16 -9.85 9.20
N ASN A 60 4.68 -9.42 10.37
CA ASN A 60 4.56 -10.26 11.56
C ASN A 60 3.32 -11.18 11.57
N LEU A 61 2.42 -11.05 10.61
CA LEU A 61 1.25 -11.93 10.50
C LEU A 61 1.66 -13.29 9.94
N SER A 62 1.01 -14.34 10.45
CA SER A 62 1.04 -15.66 9.82
C SER A 62 0.45 -15.60 8.41
N ASP A 63 0.80 -16.58 7.58
CA ASP A 63 0.29 -16.65 6.22
C ASP A 63 -1.24 -16.72 6.16
N GLY A 64 -1.86 -17.45 7.09
CA GLY A 64 -3.33 -17.51 7.21
C GLY A 64 -3.95 -16.17 7.56
N ALA A 65 -3.45 -15.50 8.61
CA ALA A 65 -3.98 -14.21 9.05
C ALA A 65 -3.76 -13.12 7.99
N LEU A 66 -2.63 -13.14 7.28
CA LEU A 66 -2.39 -12.22 6.18
C LEU A 66 -3.32 -12.49 5.00
N SER A 67 -3.53 -13.77 4.66
CA SER A 67 -4.43 -14.20 3.59
C SER A 67 -5.87 -13.74 3.84
N GLU A 68 -6.36 -13.85 5.08
CA GLU A 68 -7.70 -13.36 5.45
C GLU A 68 -7.89 -11.86 5.16
N ILE A 69 -6.84 -11.06 5.30
CA ILE A 69 -6.90 -9.62 5.04
C ILE A 69 -6.84 -9.35 3.54
N ILE A 70 -5.79 -9.82 2.86
CA ILE A 70 -5.52 -9.44 1.46
C ILE A 70 -6.52 -10.06 0.47
N GLN A 71 -7.25 -11.09 0.88
CA GLN A 71 -8.30 -11.72 0.06
C GLN A 71 -9.72 -11.26 0.42
N HIS A 72 -9.87 -10.41 1.43
CA HIS A 72 -11.17 -9.89 1.86
C HIS A 72 -11.78 -9.03 0.76
N ASP A 73 -13.09 -9.15 0.52
CA ASP A 73 -13.76 -8.42 -0.57
C ASP A 73 -13.80 -6.90 -0.33
N ASP A 74 -13.86 -6.47 0.94
CA ASP A 74 -13.75 -5.07 1.37
C ASP A 74 -12.30 -4.55 1.53
N VAL A 75 -11.29 -5.32 1.13
CA VAL A 75 -9.90 -4.85 1.07
C VAL A 75 -9.49 -4.72 -0.39
N GLU A 76 -9.10 -3.51 -0.79
CA GLU A 76 -8.68 -3.22 -2.15
C GLU A 76 -7.20 -2.91 -2.22
N ILE A 77 -6.47 -3.67 -3.02
CA ILE A 77 -5.04 -3.48 -3.24
C ILE A 77 -4.85 -3.04 -4.70
N TYR A 78 -4.21 -1.90 -4.88
CA TYR A 78 -3.91 -1.34 -6.19
C TYR A 78 -2.40 -1.30 -6.38
N ILE A 79 -1.95 -1.79 -7.53
CA ILE A 79 -0.55 -1.75 -7.93
C ILE A 79 -0.39 -0.69 -9.00
N PHE A 80 0.52 0.24 -8.74
CA PHE A 80 0.97 1.21 -9.70
C PHE A 80 2.13 0.61 -10.50
N TYR A 81 2.01 0.60 -11.83
CA TYR A 81 3.03 0.12 -12.75
C TYR A 81 3.59 1.28 -13.56
N LYS A 82 4.91 1.27 -13.77
CA LYS A 82 5.61 2.16 -14.69
C LYS A 82 6.49 1.32 -15.60
N ASP A 83 6.43 1.57 -16.91
CA ASP A 83 7.20 0.82 -17.92
C ASP A 83 7.03 -0.72 -17.80
N GLY A 84 5.86 -1.17 -17.33
CA GLY A 84 5.51 -2.59 -17.19
C GLY A 84 5.96 -3.26 -15.89
N VAL A 85 6.68 -2.57 -15.00
CA VAL A 85 7.11 -3.13 -13.70
C VAL A 85 6.33 -2.51 -12.53
N PRO A 86 6.10 -3.24 -11.42
CA PRO A 86 5.48 -2.68 -10.22
C PRO A 86 6.34 -1.55 -9.66
N ALA A 87 5.80 -0.33 -9.65
CA ALA A 87 6.47 0.87 -9.19
C ALA A 87 5.95 1.36 -7.82
N GLY A 88 4.79 0.88 -7.37
CA GLY A 88 4.25 1.16 -6.05
C GLY A 88 2.94 0.43 -5.78
N PHE A 89 2.39 0.61 -4.59
CA PHE A 89 1.05 0.13 -4.28
C PHE A 89 0.38 0.97 -3.19
N PHE A 90 -0.94 0.80 -3.10
CA PHE A 90 -1.68 1.17 -1.92
C PHE A 90 -2.76 0.14 -1.57
N GLU A 91 -3.13 0.13 -0.29
CA GLU A 91 -4.15 -0.72 0.31
C GLU A 91 -5.24 0.15 0.93
N LEU A 92 -6.48 -0.06 0.49
CA LEU A 92 -7.68 0.52 1.06
C LEU A 92 -8.44 -0.55 1.83
N ASP A 93 -8.79 -0.25 3.07
CA ASP A 93 -9.59 -1.11 3.93
C ASP A 93 -10.97 -0.48 4.20
N PHE A 94 -12.02 -1.12 3.69
CA PHE A 94 -13.41 -0.70 3.82
C PHE A 94 -14.19 -1.51 4.86
N ARG A 95 -13.52 -2.40 5.61
CA ARG A 95 -14.17 -3.27 6.61
C ARG A 95 -14.79 -2.47 7.76
N GLN A 96 -14.33 -1.24 7.98
CA GLN A 96 -15.00 -0.30 8.89
C GLN A 96 -16.10 0.47 8.16
N ARG A 97 -17.31 0.43 8.73
CA ARG A 97 -18.48 1.08 8.14
C ARG A 97 -18.23 2.59 7.92
N GLN A 98 -18.56 3.08 6.73
CA GLN A 98 -18.44 4.50 6.31
C GLN A 98 -17.01 5.06 6.35
N LYS A 99 -15.99 4.20 6.33
CA LYS A 99 -14.58 4.61 6.28
C LYS A 99 -13.85 3.85 5.18
N ALA A 100 -13.01 4.58 4.46
CA ALA A 100 -11.99 4.02 3.59
C ALA A 100 -10.65 4.33 4.26
N GLU A 101 -10.02 3.33 4.89
CA GLU A 101 -8.72 3.51 5.52
C GLU A 101 -7.61 3.26 4.51
N PHE A 102 -6.74 4.24 4.31
CA PHE A 102 -5.47 4.06 3.59
C PHE A 102 -4.49 3.35 4.52
N ALA A 103 -4.49 2.01 4.50
CA ALA A 103 -3.70 1.20 5.43
C ALA A 103 -2.20 1.24 5.07
N PHE A 104 -1.89 1.20 3.77
CA PHE A 104 -0.53 1.30 3.25
C PHE A 104 -0.52 2.08 1.95
N LEU A 105 0.52 2.90 1.76
CA LEU A 105 0.83 3.59 0.52
C LEU A 105 2.35 3.69 0.42
N GLY A 106 2.90 3.30 -0.71
CA GLY A 106 4.32 3.50 -0.97
C GLY A 106 4.72 3.16 -2.39
N VAL A 107 5.97 3.51 -2.69
CA VAL A 107 6.59 3.36 -4.01
C VAL A 107 7.87 2.56 -3.86
N MET A 108 8.27 1.81 -4.89
CA MET A 108 9.55 1.11 -4.85
C MET A 108 10.69 2.13 -4.80
N PRO A 109 11.81 1.80 -4.12
CA PRO A 109 12.93 2.73 -3.91
C PRO A 109 13.44 3.38 -5.20
N GLU A 110 13.51 2.64 -6.30
CA GLU A 110 13.99 3.10 -7.59
C GLU A 110 13.09 4.16 -8.25
N PHE A 111 11.80 4.24 -7.88
CA PHE A 111 10.85 5.20 -8.47
C PHE A 111 10.61 6.45 -7.61
N ILE A 112 11.27 6.57 -6.46
CA ILE A 112 11.19 7.76 -5.61
C ILE A 112 11.69 8.99 -6.38
N GLY A 113 10.91 10.08 -6.33
CA GLY A 113 11.25 11.35 -6.97
C GLY A 113 11.00 11.40 -8.48
N GLN A 114 10.39 10.38 -9.08
CA GLN A 114 10.15 10.32 -10.53
C GLN A 114 8.79 10.85 -11.00
N ASN A 115 8.06 11.56 -10.13
CA ASN A 115 6.70 12.06 -10.39
C ASN A 115 5.77 10.97 -10.97
N ILE A 116 5.60 9.93 -10.17
CA ILE A 116 4.72 8.79 -10.41
C ILE A 116 3.40 8.93 -9.64
#